data_AF-U4UZ61-F1
#
_entry.id   AF-U4UZ61-F1
#
_cell.length_a   1.000
_cell.length_b   1.000
_cell.length_c   1.000
_cell.angle_alpha   90.00
_cell.angle_beta   90.00
_cell.angle_gamma   90.00
#
_symmetry.space_group_name_H-M   'P 1'
#
loop_
_entity.id
_entity.type
_entity.pdbx_description
1 polymer ?
#
loop_
_entity_poly.entity_id
_entity_poly.type
_entity_poly.pdbx_seq_one_letter_code
_entity_poly.pdbx_strand_id
1 'polypeptide(L)'
;NLAIIPQRTKENYAVLVGVLKDTSYSSFFVDPQVKLLYLLVELMLQDNPPDGLVVVLNLKGVGLMHITRLKISTVKKFFQFLQEAMPTQLKQIHIINSSYVFDKILMVLKPFMNRDLFDMIVPHSSSDDMDAFYANHLSRDLLPADLGGDLPNIDQLTEETLYQCRKSSSYLNSYERQIEEYQENSS
;
A
#
# COMPACT_ATOMS: atom_id res chain seq x y z
N ASN A 1 -9.47 0.66 4.25
CA ASN A 1 -8.80 1.93 4.55
C ASN A 1 -7.38 1.92 4.04
N LEU A 2 -6.92 3.04 3.49
CA LEU A 2 -5.57 3.24 3.00
C LEU A 2 -5.16 4.66 3.39
N ALA A 3 -4.03 4.81 4.07
CA ALA A 3 -3.57 6.09 4.57
C ALA A 3 -2.07 6.27 4.31
N ILE A 4 -1.68 7.52 4.05
CA ILE A 4 -0.28 7.96 4.09
C ILE A 4 0.02 8.36 5.53
N ILE A 5 1.09 7.83 6.10
CA ILE A 5 1.56 8.26 7.42
C ILE A 5 2.23 9.63 7.27
N PRO A 6 1.84 10.64 8.08
CA PRO A 6 2.41 11.99 7.97
C PRO A 6 3.92 12.06 8.23
N GLN A 7 4.41 11.20 9.12
CA GLN A 7 5.82 11.07 9.46
C GLN A 7 6.55 10.14 8.50
N ARG A 8 7.86 10.38 8.33
CA ARG A 8 8.76 9.51 7.56
C ARG A 8 9.65 8.71 8.49
N THR A 9 10.22 7.62 7.97
CA THR A 9 11.30 6.91 8.66
C THR A 9 12.55 7.81 8.78
N LYS A 10 13.53 7.37 9.57
CA LYS A 10 14.82 8.08 9.72
C LYS A 10 15.59 8.18 8.41
N GLU A 11 15.39 7.20 7.53
CA GLU A 11 15.93 7.11 6.18
C GLU A 11 15.10 7.89 5.15
N ASN A 12 14.15 8.72 5.60
CA ASN A 12 13.28 9.55 4.77
C ASN A 12 12.33 8.73 3.86
N TYR A 13 11.94 7.53 4.29
CA TYR A 13 10.95 6.74 3.57
C TYR A 13 9.53 7.15 3.96
N ALA A 14 8.66 7.26 2.96
CA ALA A 14 7.23 7.37 3.21
C ALA A 14 6.68 6.01 3.68
N VAL A 15 5.65 6.05 4.53
CA VAL A 15 4.96 4.85 5.00
C VAL A 15 3.50 4.90 4.58
N LEU A 16 3.03 3.84 3.92
CA LEU A 16 1.66 3.69 3.49
C LEU A 16 1.02 2.49 4.19
N VAL A 17 -0.10 2.71 4.86
CA VAL A 17 -0.77 1.70 5.68
C VAL A 17 -2.13 1.35 5.10
N GLY A 18 -2.34 0.06 4.84
CA GLY A 18 -3.61 -0.50 4.39
C GLY A 18 -4.22 -1.43 5.44
N VAL A 19 -5.48 -1.19 5.77
CA VAL A 19 -6.26 -2.03 6.71
C VAL A 19 -7.60 -2.39 6.09
N LEU A 20 -7.99 -3.66 6.18
CA LEU A 20 -9.32 -4.11 5.77
C LEU A 20 -10.34 -3.80 6.87
N LYS A 21 -11.18 -2.79 6.65
CA LYS A 21 -12.23 -2.37 7.60
C LYS A 21 -13.47 -3.26 7.52
N ASP A 22 -14.01 -3.44 6.32
CA ASP A 22 -15.05 -4.43 6.05
C ASP A 22 -14.39 -5.75 5.64
N THR A 23 -14.45 -6.75 6.52
CA THR A 23 -13.82 -8.06 6.33
C THR A 23 -14.68 -9.01 5.48
N SER A 24 -15.81 -8.55 4.96
CA SER A 24 -16.62 -9.32 4.03
C SER A 24 -15.95 -9.42 2.67
N TYR A 25 -15.69 -10.65 2.21
CA TYR A 25 -15.09 -10.88 0.90
C TYR A 25 -15.97 -10.33 -0.25
N SER A 26 -17.29 -10.27 -0.09
CA SER A 26 -18.18 -9.74 -1.13
C SER A 26 -18.00 -8.23 -1.34
N SER A 27 -17.56 -7.51 -0.30
CA SER A 27 -17.23 -6.09 -0.31
C SER A 27 -15.78 -5.81 -0.71
N PHE A 28 -14.97 -6.85 -0.95
CA PHE A 28 -13.57 -6.69 -1.33
C PHE A 28 -13.45 -6.50 -2.84
N PHE A 29 -12.94 -5.33 -3.24
CA PHE A 29 -12.77 -4.90 -4.64
C PHE A 29 -11.38 -4.33 -4.90
N VAL A 30 -10.53 -5.10 -5.58
CA VAL A 30 -9.11 -4.74 -5.81
C VAL A 30 -8.92 -3.50 -6.68
N ASP A 31 -9.72 -3.32 -7.73
CA ASP A 31 -9.45 -2.28 -8.74
C ASP A 31 -9.50 -0.85 -8.15
N PRO A 32 -10.53 -0.45 -7.37
CA PRO A 32 -10.53 0.86 -6.72
C PRO A 32 -9.35 1.06 -5.76
N GLN A 33 -8.89 -0.01 -5.10
CA GLN A 33 -7.80 0.06 -4.13
C GLN A 33 -6.46 0.27 -4.83
N VAL A 34 -6.23 -0.39 -5.95
CA VAL A 34 -5.05 -0.18 -6.80
C VAL A 34 -5.04 1.24 -7.39
N LYS A 35 -6.19 1.74 -7.85
CA LYS A 35 -6.31 3.13 -8.34
C LYS A 35 -6.01 4.14 -7.24
N LEU A 36 -6.55 3.93 -6.04
CA LEU A 36 -6.25 4.79 -4.89
C LEU A 36 -4.76 4.75 -4.56
N LEU A 37 -4.13 3.58 -4.58
CA LEU A 37 -2.69 3.46 -4.34
C LEU A 37 -1.86 4.25 -5.36
N TYR A 38 -2.19 4.18 -6.65
CA TYR A 38 -1.50 4.99 -7.67
C TYR A 38 -1.61 6.48 -7.39
N LEU A 39 -2.82 6.92 -7.02
CA LEU A 39 -3.05 8.29 -6.62
C LEU A 39 -2.21 8.69 -5.40
N LEU A 40 -2.16 7.85 -4.35
CA LEU A 40 -1.37 8.15 -3.16
C LEU A 40 0.13 8.22 -3.47
N VAL A 41 0.63 7.36 -4.35
CA VAL A 41 2.04 7.41 -4.80
C VAL A 41 2.32 8.74 -5.50
N GLU A 42 1.45 9.17 -6.41
CA GLU A 42 1.58 10.47 -7.09
C GLU A 42 1.60 11.64 -6.09
N LEU A 43 0.67 11.64 -5.13
CA LEU A 43 0.59 12.70 -4.11
C LEU A 43 1.85 12.77 -3.24
N MET A 44 2.45 11.62 -2.89
CA MET A 44 3.69 11.58 -2.10
C MET A 44 4.89 12.20 -2.84
N LEU A 45 4.82 12.36 -4.16
CA LEU A 45 5.93 12.80 -5.00
C LEU A 45 5.87 14.29 -5.38
N GLN A 46 4.79 15.00 -5.05
CA GLN A 46 4.56 16.36 -5.55
C GLN A 46 5.57 17.38 -5.02
N ASP A 47 5.58 17.60 -3.71
CA ASP A 47 6.30 18.75 -3.12
C ASP A 47 7.63 18.36 -2.48
N ASN A 48 7.69 17.15 -1.92
CA ASN A 48 8.84 16.63 -1.21
C ASN A 48 8.89 15.12 -1.47
N PRO A 49 9.54 14.62 -2.53
CA PRO A 49 9.62 13.19 -2.78
C PRO A 49 10.34 12.45 -1.63
N PRO A 50 9.88 11.24 -1.23
CA PRO A 50 10.61 10.41 -0.28
C PRO A 50 11.73 9.61 -0.96
N ASP A 51 12.74 9.21 -0.19
CA ASP A 51 13.86 8.36 -0.67
C ASP A 51 13.49 6.87 -0.80
N GLY A 52 12.24 6.54 -0.49
CA GLY A 52 11.67 5.21 -0.64
C GLY A 52 10.26 5.11 -0.06
N LEU A 53 9.66 3.95 -0.27
CA LEU A 53 8.32 3.63 0.22
C LEU A 53 8.35 2.33 1.02
N VAL A 54 7.78 2.36 2.22
CA VAL A 54 7.44 1.18 3.02
C VAL A 54 5.93 1.02 3.02
N VAL A 55 5.45 -0.18 2.72
CA VAL A 55 4.02 -0.50 2.73
C VAL A 55 3.72 -1.43 3.90
N VAL A 56 2.67 -1.14 4.66
CA VAL A 56 2.19 -1.99 5.75
C VAL A 56 0.76 -2.42 5.43
N LEU A 57 0.51 -3.72 5.35
CA LEU A 57 -0.82 -4.28 5.13
C LEU A 57 -1.23 -5.12 6.33
N ASN A 58 -2.34 -4.77 6.97
CA ASN A 58 -2.95 -5.59 8.00
C ASN A 58 -3.95 -6.57 7.38
N LEU A 59 -3.65 -7.87 7.46
CA LEU A 59 -4.48 -8.96 6.95
C LEU A 59 -5.52 -9.48 7.96
N LYS A 60 -5.69 -8.84 9.11
CA LYS A 60 -6.73 -9.23 10.08
C LYS A 60 -8.11 -9.27 9.40
N GLY A 61 -8.77 -10.42 9.48
CA GLY A 61 -10.08 -10.66 8.87
C GLY A 61 -10.05 -11.12 7.40
N VAL A 62 -8.87 -11.20 6.77
CA VAL A 62 -8.74 -11.75 5.42
C VAL A 62 -8.82 -13.28 5.47
N GLY A 63 -9.90 -13.82 4.89
CA GLY A 63 -10.10 -15.26 4.67
C GLY A 63 -9.91 -15.70 3.21
N LEU A 64 -9.89 -17.02 2.97
CA LEU A 64 -9.66 -17.63 1.65
C LEU A 64 -10.59 -17.10 0.54
N MET A 65 -11.84 -16.77 0.85
CA MET A 65 -12.80 -16.26 -0.14
C MET A 65 -12.37 -14.92 -0.75
N HIS A 66 -11.50 -14.14 -0.10
CA HIS A 66 -10.94 -12.92 -0.68
C HIS A 66 -10.08 -13.21 -1.91
N ILE A 67 -9.47 -14.39 -2.01
CA ILE A 67 -8.70 -14.80 -3.19
C ILE A 67 -9.60 -14.85 -4.44
N THR A 68 -10.85 -15.27 -4.29
CA THR A 68 -11.82 -15.35 -5.42
C THR A 68 -12.20 -13.98 -5.99
N ARG A 69 -11.89 -12.90 -5.26
CA ARG A 69 -12.16 -11.51 -5.65
C ARG A 69 -11.00 -10.87 -6.40
N LEU A 70 -9.84 -11.55 -6.45
CA LEU A 70 -8.70 -11.09 -7.21
C LEU A 70 -9.01 -11.20 -8.71
N LYS A 71 -8.90 -10.08 -9.41
CA LYS A 71 -8.93 -10.07 -10.88
C LYS A 71 -7.50 -10.21 -11.38
N ILE A 72 -7.21 -11.33 -12.05
CA ILE A 72 -5.85 -11.65 -12.54
C ILE A 72 -5.29 -10.54 -13.43
N SER A 73 -6.11 -9.91 -14.26
CA SER A 73 -5.71 -8.78 -15.11
C SER A 73 -5.25 -7.57 -14.29
N THR A 74 -5.97 -7.21 -13.23
CA THR A 74 -5.61 -6.12 -12.32
C THR A 74 -4.35 -6.47 -11.54
N VAL A 75 -4.27 -7.68 -10.99
CA VAL A 75 -3.11 -8.18 -10.24
C VAL A 75 -1.86 -8.13 -11.11
N LYS A 76 -1.91 -8.66 -12.33
CA LYS A 76 -0.76 -8.65 -13.25
C LYS A 76 -0.27 -7.22 -13.53
N LYS A 77 -1.19 -6.29 -13.82
CA LYS A 77 -0.85 -4.88 -14.06
C LYS A 77 -0.26 -4.22 -12.82
N PHE A 78 -0.82 -4.51 -11.65
CA PHE A 78 -0.34 -3.96 -10.39
C PHE A 78 1.09 -4.40 -10.08
N PHE A 79 1.37 -5.70 -10.21
CA PHE A 79 2.72 -6.21 -10.00
C PHE A 79 3.70 -5.71 -11.06
N GLN A 80 3.29 -5.59 -12.32
CA GLN A 80 4.13 -4.97 -13.34
C GLN A 80 4.48 -3.52 -12.96
N PHE A 81 3.49 -2.74 -12.51
CA PHE A 81 3.73 -1.37 -12.03
C PHE A 81 4.76 -1.32 -10.89
N LEU A 82 4.61 -2.18 -9.86
CA LEU A 82 5.52 -2.19 -8.71
C LEU A 82 6.99 -2.44 -9.09
N GLN A 83 7.23 -3.18 -10.18
CA GLN A 83 8.57 -3.65 -10.54
C GLN A 83 9.21 -2.87 -11.68
N GLU A 84 8.40 -2.33 -12.59
CA GLU A 84 8.89 -1.71 -13.84
C GLU A 84 8.58 -0.21 -13.94
N ALA A 85 7.60 0.30 -13.19
CA ALA A 85 7.07 1.64 -13.41
C ALA A 85 6.88 2.49 -12.14
N MET A 86 7.20 1.96 -10.96
CA MET A 86 7.03 2.70 -9.72
C MET A 86 8.03 3.88 -9.68
N PRO A 87 7.55 5.12 -9.53
CA PRO A 87 8.40 6.33 -9.57
C PRO A 87 9.22 6.55 -8.29
N THR A 88 9.06 5.69 -7.27
CA THR A 88 9.83 5.67 -6.05
C THR A 88 10.28 4.25 -5.74
N GLN A 89 11.39 4.09 -5.03
CA GLN A 89 11.91 2.78 -4.68
C GLN A 89 11.08 2.17 -3.55
N LEU A 90 10.37 1.08 -3.86
CA LEU A 90 9.77 0.23 -2.84
C LEU A 90 10.89 -0.43 -2.01
N LYS A 91 10.81 -0.28 -0.69
CA LYS A 91 11.83 -0.79 0.25
C LYS A 91 11.39 -2.09 0.89
N GLN A 92 10.21 -2.09 1.51
CA GLN A 92 9.66 -3.25 2.23
C GLN A 92 8.13 -3.25 2.16
N ILE A 93 7.53 -4.45 2.15
CA ILE A 93 6.10 -4.67 2.33
C ILE A 93 5.91 -5.52 3.60
N HIS A 94 5.49 -4.90 4.69
CA HIS A 94 5.16 -5.59 5.93
C HIS A 94 3.74 -6.12 5.91
N ILE A 95 3.59 -7.42 6.16
CA ILE A 95 2.28 -8.08 6.23
C ILE A 95 1.99 -8.39 7.69
N ILE A 96 1.15 -7.58 8.35
CA ILE A 96 0.77 -7.76 9.76
C ILE A 96 -0.44 -8.72 9.84
N ASN A 97 -0.47 -9.55 10.88
CA ASN A 97 -1.48 -10.60 11.06
C ASN A 97 -1.46 -11.60 9.89
N SER A 98 -0.25 -11.94 9.43
CA SER A 98 -0.07 -13.04 8.48
C SER A 98 -0.56 -14.35 9.12
N SER A 99 -1.18 -15.20 8.29
CA SER A 99 -1.72 -16.50 8.70
C SER A 99 -1.57 -17.49 7.55
N TYR A 100 -2.01 -18.74 7.70
CA TYR A 100 -1.99 -19.71 6.59
C TYR A 100 -2.71 -19.21 5.32
N VAL A 101 -3.66 -18.28 5.45
CA VAL A 101 -4.36 -17.64 4.33
C VAL A 101 -3.40 -16.80 3.49
N PHE A 102 -2.44 -16.13 4.14
CA PHE A 102 -1.41 -15.35 3.45
C PHE A 102 -0.56 -16.24 2.54
N ASP A 103 -0.16 -17.43 2.99
CA ASP A 103 0.60 -18.36 2.14
C ASP A 103 -0.16 -18.75 0.87
N LYS A 104 -1.50 -18.90 0.97
CA LYS A 104 -2.36 -19.19 -0.19
C LYS A 104 -2.48 -18.00 -1.12
N ILE A 105 -2.61 -16.78 -0.57
CA ILE A 105 -2.56 -15.56 -1.37
C ILE A 105 -1.22 -15.47 -2.09
N LEU A 106 -0.11 -15.63 -1.37
CA LEU A 106 1.24 -15.53 -1.91
C LEU A 106 1.47 -16.55 -3.03
N MET A 107 0.98 -17.78 -2.90
CA MET A 107 1.03 -18.79 -3.96
C MET A 107 0.34 -18.34 -5.25
N VAL A 108 -0.81 -17.65 -5.14
CA VAL A 108 -1.54 -17.11 -6.30
C VAL A 108 -0.83 -15.89 -6.91
N LEU A 109 -0.21 -15.06 -6.08
CA LEU A 109 0.46 -13.83 -6.53
C LEU A 109 1.88 -14.07 -7.06
N LYS A 110 2.57 -15.11 -6.58
CA LYS A 110 3.99 -15.41 -6.88
C LYS A 110 4.34 -15.41 -8.38
N PRO A 111 3.51 -15.93 -9.30
CA PRO A 111 3.82 -15.91 -10.73
C PRO A 111 3.97 -14.50 -11.34
N PHE A 112 3.50 -13.46 -10.65
CA PHE A 112 3.57 -12.07 -11.11
C PHE A 112 4.73 -11.27 -10.47
N MET A 113 5.48 -11.89 -9.54
CA MET A 113 6.59 -11.25 -8.82
C MET A 113 7.93 -11.78 -9.30
N ASN A 114 8.87 -10.88 -9.52
CA ASN A 114 10.29 -11.18 -9.61
C ASN A 114 10.85 -11.46 -8.21
N ARG A 115 12.11 -11.88 -8.17
CA ARG A 115 12.79 -12.22 -6.91
C ARG A 115 12.93 -11.01 -6.00
N ASP A 116 13.32 -9.86 -6.55
CA ASP A 116 13.59 -8.65 -5.77
C ASP A 116 12.33 -8.19 -5.02
N LEU A 117 11.18 -8.16 -5.70
CA LEU A 117 9.90 -7.81 -5.08
C LEU A 117 9.45 -8.87 -4.07
N PHE A 118 9.66 -10.16 -4.37
CA PHE A 118 9.32 -11.23 -3.42
C PHE A 118 10.13 -11.10 -2.12
N ASP A 119 11.43 -10.78 -2.22
CA ASP A 119 12.34 -10.64 -1.09
C ASP A 119 12.03 -9.38 -0.23
N MET A 120 11.29 -8.40 -0.77
CA MET A 120 10.80 -7.23 -0.01
C MET A 120 9.61 -7.53 0.91
N ILE A 121 8.94 -8.68 0.75
CA ILE A 121 7.76 -9.03 1.53
C ILE A 121 8.19 -9.64 2.87
N VAL A 122 7.80 -8.97 3.95
CA VAL A 122 8.15 -9.36 5.32
C VAL A 122 6.87 -9.71 6.09
N PRO A 123 6.50 -10.99 6.21
CA PRO A 123 5.34 -11.40 6.98
C PRO A 123 5.60 -11.38 8.48
N HIS A 124 4.60 -10.93 9.24
CA HIS A 124 4.55 -10.92 10.70
C HIS A 124 3.28 -11.65 11.13
N SER A 125 3.43 -12.82 11.74
CA SER A 125 2.32 -13.63 12.26
C SER A 125 1.65 -12.92 13.42
N SER A 126 0.36 -13.20 13.65
CA SER A 126 -0.34 -12.70 14.85
C SER A 126 0.22 -13.24 16.16
N SER A 127 1.01 -14.32 16.11
CA SER A 127 1.73 -14.89 17.26
C SER A 127 3.09 -14.24 17.52
N ASP A 128 3.56 -13.39 16.61
CA ASP A 128 4.87 -12.79 16.72
C ASP A 128 4.87 -11.67 17.77
N ASP A 129 6.04 -11.45 18.35
CA ASP A 129 6.24 -10.35 19.26
C ASP A 129 6.23 -9.03 18.48
N MET A 130 5.16 -8.25 18.64
CA MET A 130 5.05 -6.92 18.02
C MET A 130 6.15 -5.97 18.51
N ASP A 131 6.71 -6.16 19.70
CA ASP A 131 7.85 -5.34 20.15
C ASP A 131 9.11 -5.61 19.30
N ALA A 132 9.30 -6.85 18.83
CA ALA A 132 10.36 -7.16 17.87
C ALA A 132 10.10 -6.50 16.50
N PHE A 133 8.84 -6.42 16.06
CA PHE A 133 8.49 -5.66 14.86
C PHE A 133 8.84 -4.17 15.05
N TYR A 134 8.44 -3.56 16.18
CA TYR A 134 8.70 -2.15 16.43
C TYR A 134 10.18 -1.82 16.55
N ALA A 135 10.96 -2.73 17.14
CA ALA A 135 12.40 -2.55 17.32
C ALA A 135 13.19 -2.68 16.01
N ASN A 136 12.77 -3.54 15.09
CA ASN A 136 13.57 -3.92 13.93
C ASN A 136 13.05 -3.36 12.59
N HIS A 137 11.79 -2.89 12.53
CA HIS A 137 11.15 -2.51 11.28
C HIS A 137 10.58 -1.09 11.29
N LEU A 138 9.49 -0.86 12.03
CA LEU A 138 8.82 0.44 12.08
C LEU A 138 8.47 0.79 13.52
N SER A 139 8.97 1.93 13.99
CA SER A 139 8.68 2.43 15.33
C SER A 139 7.19 2.77 15.51
N ARG A 140 6.73 2.74 16.76
CA ARG A 140 5.32 2.95 17.12
C ARG A 140 4.77 4.31 16.66
N ASP A 141 5.60 5.34 16.65
CA ASP A 141 5.28 6.68 16.15
C ASP A 141 5.05 6.75 14.62
N LEU A 142 5.30 5.65 13.89
CA LEU A 142 5.01 5.50 12.47
C LEU A 142 3.82 4.59 12.19
N LEU A 143 3.07 4.20 13.23
CA LEU A 143 1.92 3.30 13.09
C LEU A 143 0.65 3.84 13.75
N PRO A 144 -0.52 3.56 13.16
CA PRO A 144 -1.83 3.83 13.77
C PRO A 144 -2.02 3.14 15.12
N ALA A 145 -2.77 3.77 16.03
CA ALA A 145 -3.11 3.20 17.33
C ALA A 145 -3.81 1.82 17.26
N ASP A 146 -4.62 1.59 16.23
CA ASP A 146 -5.29 0.30 16.01
C ASP A 146 -4.35 -0.82 15.52
N LEU A 147 -3.09 -0.47 15.20
CA LEU A 147 -1.97 -1.39 14.96
C LEU A 147 -0.94 -1.34 16.10
N GLY A 148 -1.28 -0.76 17.24
CA GLY A 148 -0.43 -0.68 18.45
C GLY A 148 0.62 0.43 18.43
N GLY A 149 0.52 1.38 17.49
CA GLY A 149 1.37 2.57 17.44
C GLY A 149 0.83 3.78 18.21
N ASP A 150 1.47 4.93 18.02
CA ASP A 150 1.21 6.17 18.76
C ASP A 150 0.41 7.20 17.93
N LEU A 151 0.16 6.92 16.65
CA LEU A 151 -0.60 7.80 15.76
C LEU A 151 -2.12 7.67 15.97
N PRO A 152 -2.90 8.64 15.46
CA PRO A 152 -4.35 8.48 15.32
C PRO A 152 -4.74 7.14 14.67
N ASN A 153 -5.96 6.69 14.94
CA ASN A 153 -6.46 5.46 14.34
C ASN A 153 -6.50 5.55 12.79
N ILE A 154 -6.50 4.39 12.14
CA ILE A 154 -6.48 4.34 10.67
C ILE A 154 -7.66 5.06 10.00
N ASP A 155 -8.82 5.15 10.66
CA ASP A 155 -9.99 5.88 10.13
C ASP A 155 -9.67 7.37 9.99
N GLN A 156 -9.16 8.00 11.05
CA GLN A 156 -8.76 9.41 11.05
C GLN A 156 -7.63 9.69 10.04
N LEU A 157 -6.61 8.83 9.99
CA LEU A 157 -5.51 8.98 9.02
C LEU A 157 -5.99 8.81 7.57
N THR A 158 -6.97 7.93 7.33
CA THR A 158 -7.58 7.76 6.00
C THR A 158 -8.39 8.99 5.61
N GLU A 159 -9.17 9.56 6.54
CA GLU A 159 -9.92 10.78 6.29
C GLU A 159 -9.00 11.96 5.94
N GLU A 160 -7.90 12.13 6.67
CA GLU A 160 -6.89 13.14 6.37
C GLU A 160 -6.25 12.91 5.00
N THR A 161 -5.85 11.66 4.71
CA THR A 161 -5.31 11.29 3.39
C THR A 161 -6.29 11.64 2.26
N LEU A 162 -7.58 11.29 2.42
CA LEU A 162 -8.62 11.60 1.44
C LEU A 162 -8.88 13.11 1.31
N TYR A 163 -8.76 13.86 2.40
CA TYR A 163 -8.84 15.32 2.37
C TYR A 163 -7.71 15.91 1.51
N GLN A 164 -6.47 15.43 1.69
CA GLN A 164 -5.35 15.83 0.84
C GLN A 164 -5.56 15.44 -0.63
N CYS A 165 -6.04 14.22 -0.90
CA CYS A 165 -6.40 13.81 -2.27
C CYS A 165 -7.39 14.78 -2.94
N ARG A 166 -8.44 15.19 -2.21
CA ARG A 166 -9.46 16.11 -2.74
C ARG A 166 -8.88 17.50 -2.99
N LYS A 167 -8.00 17.98 -2.11
CA LYS A 167 -7.34 19.28 -2.25
C LYS A 167 -6.41 19.31 -3.47
N SER A 168 -5.73 18.20 -3.76
CA SER A 168 -4.84 18.07 -4.92
C SER A 168 -5.57 17.76 -6.23
N SER A 169 -6.91 17.78 -6.27
CA SER A 169 -7.69 17.45 -7.47
C SER A 169 -7.32 18.29 -8.70
N SER A 170 -6.99 19.57 -8.54
CA SER A 170 -6.56 20.42 -9.65
C SER A 170 -5.22 20.00 -10.24
N TYR A 171 -4.27 19.55 -9.41
CA TYR A 171 -3.00 18.99 -9.88
C TYR A 171 -3.24 17.70 -10.65
N LEU A 172 -4.05 16.79 -10.11
CA LEU A 172 -4.29 15.48 -10.71
C LEU A 172 -4.91 15.62 -12.10
N ASN A 173 -5.89 16.52 -12.24
CA ASN A 173 -6.49 16.82 -13.53
C ASN A 173 -5.47 17.42 -14.52
N SER A 174 -4.48 18.19 -14.05
CA SER A 174 -3.43 18.72 -14.91
C SER A 174 -2.45 17.65 -15.38
N TYR A 175 -2.15 16.67 -14.52
CA TYR A 175 -1.31 15.54 -14.83
C TYR A 175 -1.99 14.59 -15.84
N GLU A 176 -3.29 14.31 -15.66
CA GLU A 176 -4.08 13.53 -16.62
C GLU A 176 -4.06 14.17 -18.02
N ARG A 177 -4.24 15.50 -18.09
CA ARG A 177 -4.14 16.24 -19.37
C ARG A 177 -2.76 16.11 -20.02
N GLN A 178 -1.68 16.17 -19.26
CA GLN A 178 -0.33 15.98 -19.81
C GLN A 178 -0.13 14.57 -20.37
N ILE A 179 -0.67 13.55 -19.72
CA ILE A 179 -0.62 12.17 -20.24
C ILE A 179 -1.39 12.05 -21.56
N GLU A 180 -2.58 12.65 -21.66
CA GLU A 180 -3.37 12.68 -22.89
C GLU A 180 -2.60 13.37 -24.03
N GLU A 181 -2.03 14.54 -23.77
CA GLU A 181 -1.21 15.28 -24.74
C GLU A 181 0.03 14.46 -25.19
N TYR A 182 0.70 13.77 -24.27
CA TYR A 182 1.82 12.89 -24.62
C TYR A 182 1.39 11.73 -25.52
N GLN A 183 0.24 11.12 -25.25
CA GLN A 183 -0.28 10.00 -26.06
C GLN A 183 -0.70 10.46 -27.45
N GLU A 184 -1.35 11.62 -27.55
CA GLU A 184 -1.73 12.23 -28.84
C GLU A 184 -0.50 12.57 -29.69
N ASN A 185 0.56 13.09 -29.06
CA ASN A 185 1.79 13.47 -29.77
C ASN A 185 2.74 12.30 -30.07
N SER A 186 2.52 11.14 -29.46
CA SER A 186 3.31 9.92 -29.67
C SER A 186 2.64 8.90 -30.61
N SER A 187 1.46 9.22 -31.13
CA SER A 187 0.67 8.42 -32.08
C SER A 187 0.83 8.94 -33.51
#